data_AF-A0A3N5Q5R6-F1
#
_entry.id   AF-A0A3N5Q5R6-F1
#
_cell.length_a   1.000
_cell.length_b   1.000
_cell.length_c   1.000
_cell.angle_alpha   90.00
_cell.angle_beta   90.00
_cell.angle_gamma   90.00
#
_symmetry.space_group_name_H-M   'P 1'
#
loop_
_entity.id
_entity.type
_entity.pdbx_description
1 polymer ?
#
loop_
_entity_poly.entity_id
_entity_poly.type
_entity_poly.pdbx_seq_one_letter_code
_entity_poly.pdbx_strand_id
1 'polypeptide(L)'
;MYSPFLPKVIPRVILPVILSVILSVILPVILSASDCLTTTLPIGEKDLLEPGKRWTTMQPLTDTLRTVILTAAGYSDSTGKVQSGLVTKILDRCPYTYGGSNGIELLIIFVGSKGDEKDENIYLVTMRDGAVIARTLIGQLQTSCNATFLRGCTLLNDGTIHVQQLEHTFDCDSDEFKGTNTLPAFLIGMRDDGTFEETLIETPPISDGE
;
A
#
# COMPACT_ATOMS: atom_id res chain seq x y z
N MET A 1 -6.60 -86.76 4.91
CA MET A 1 -6.61 -85.53 4.07
C MET A 1 -7.33 -84.45 4.86
N TYR A 2 -6.80 -83.22 4.80
CA TYR A 2 -6.78 -82.22 5.87
C TYR A 2 -8.09 -81.95 6.64
N SER A 3 -7.96 -82.13 7.95
CA SER A 3 -8.68 -81.54 9.09
C SER A 3 -7.99 -80.19 9.45
N PRO A 4 -8.41 -79.33 10.40
CA PRO A 4 -9.73 -79.10 11.02
C PRO A 4 -10.01 -77.58 11.32
N PHE A 5 -11.08 -77.35 12.10
CA PHE A 5 -11.29 -76.27 13.10
C PHE A 5 -11.92 -74.92 12.70
N LEU A 6 -13.25 -74.90 12.85
CA LEU A 6 -14.09 -73.89 13.53
C LEU A 6 -13.47 -73.33 14.85
N PRO A 7 -14.08 -72.37 15.59
CA PRO A 7 -14.91 -71.20 15.25
C PRO A 7 -14.59 -69.93 16.12
N LYS A 8 -15.40 -68.87 15.92
CA LYS A 8 -16.04 -68.02 16.97
C LYS A 8 -15.34 -66.72 17.49
N VAL A 9 -16.19 -65.69 17.56
CA VAL A 9 -16.25 -64.52 18.48
C VAL A 9 -15.74 -63.16 17.96
N ILE A 10 -16.68 -62.21 17.96
CA ILE A 10 -16.61 -60.76 17.70
C ILE A 10 -16.01 -60.03 18.91
N PRO A 11 -15.36 -58.86 18.73
CA PRO A 11 -15.74 -57.74 19.59
C PRO A 11 -15.84 -56.39 18.86
N ARG A 12 -16.82 -55.60 19.33
CA ARG A 12 -16.94 -54.15 19.11
C ARG A 12 -15.75 -53.43 19.77
N VAL A 13 -15.16 -52.47 19.07
CA VAL A 13 -14.32 -51.38 19.62
C VAL A 13 -14.77 -50.11 18.88
N ILE A 14 -15.63 -49.29 19.50
CA ILE A 14 -15.33 -48.02 20.19
C ILE A 14 -14.81 -46.93 19.23
N LEU A 15 -15.65 -45.89 19.13
CA LEU A 15 -15.50 -44.57 18.50
C LEU A 15 -14.17 -43.86 18.87
N PRO A 16 -13.69 -42.90 18.07
CA PRO A 16 -14.03 -41.52 18.45
C PRO A 16 -14.42 -40.60 17.29
N VAL A 17 -15.26 -39.65 17.70
CA VAL A 17 -15.61 -38.39 17.06
C VAL A 17 -14.38 -37.71 16.44
N ILE A 18 -14.41 -37.49 15.13
CA ILE A 18 -13.75 -36.36 14.46
C ILE A 18 -14.81 -35.83 13.50
N LEU A 19 -15.71 -34.98 13.98
CA LEU A 19 -15.54 -33.54 13.80
C LEU A 19 -15.11 -33.24 12.35
N SER A 20 -16.00 -33.46 11.38
CA SER A 20 -15.97 -32.70 10.13
C SER A 20 -16.34 -31.25 10.47
N VAL A 21 -15.41 -30.58 11.17
CA VAL A 21 -15.24 -29.14 11.02
C VAL A 21 -14.98 -28.98 9.54
N ILE A 22 -15.96 -28.41 8.85
CA ILE A 22 -15.79 -27.27 7.95
C ILE A 22 -14.30 -27.03 7.67
N LEU A 23 -13.68 -27.90 6.88
CA LEU A 23 -12.50 -27.54 6.14
C LEU A 23 -13.06 -26.88 4.88
N SER A 24 -13.70 -25.73 5.10
CA SER A 24 -13.49 -24.59 4.25
C SER A 24 -11.98 -24.40 4.24
N VAL A 25 -11.32 -25.16 3.37
CA VAL A 25 -10.08 -24.71 2.78
C VAL A 25 -10.49 -23.43 2.10
N ILE A 26 -10.45 -22.33 2.86
CA ILE A 26 -10.27 -21.00 2.33
C ILE A 26 -8.87 -21.11 1.74
N LEU A 27 -8.80 -21.69 0.54
CA LEU A 27 -7.73 -21.39 -0.38
C LEU A 27 -7.71 -19.87 -0.37
N PRO A 28 -6.61 -19.21 0.04
CA PRO A 28 -6.51 -17.79 -0.21
C PRO A 28 -6.77 -17.66 -1.70
N VAL A 29 -7.87 -16.98 -2.04
CA VAL A 29 -8.18 -16.66 -3.41
C VAL A 29 -7.07 -15.70 -3.81
N ILE A 30 -6.02 -16.26 -4.42
CA ILE A 30 -4.92 -15.52 -5.02
C ILE A 30 -5.53 -14.86 -6.26
N LEU A 31 -6.26 -13.76 -6.06
CA LEU A 31 -6.70 -12.89 -7.14
C LEU A 31 -5.85 -11.63 -7.05
N SER A 32 -4.87 -11.59 -7.94
CA SER A 32 -4.45 -10.40 -8.70
C SER A 32 -4.79 -9.09 -8.01
N ALA A 33 -3.95 -8.68 -7.06
CA ALA A 33 -3.59 -7.27 -6.97
C ALA A 33 -2.94 -6.94 -8.33
N SER A 34 -3.84 -6.68 -9.29
CA SER A 34 -3.71 -6.46 -10.73
C SER A 34 -2.31 -6.18 -11.23
N ASP A 35 -1.92 -6.81 -12.34
CA ASP A 35 -0.69 -6.55 -13.12
C ASP A 35 -0.34 -5.06 -13.33
N CYS A 36 -1.28 -4.12 -13.14
CA CYS A 36 -0.98 -2.69 -13.14
C CYS A 36 -0.18 -2.24 -11.90
N LEU A 37 -0.49 -2.69 -10.68
CA LEU A 37 0.18 -2.26 -9.45
C LEU A 37 1.66 -2.65 -9.44
N THR A 38 1.97 -3.81 -10.01
CA THR A 38 3.35 -4.34 -10.11
C THR A 38 4.23 -3.56 -11.07
N THR A 39 3.66 -2.76 -11.99
CA THR A 39 4.45 -1.92 -12.91
C THR A 39 4.79 -0.55 -12.30
N THR A 40 3.89 -0.04 -11.47
CA THR A 40 4.04 1.28 -10.85
C THR A 40 4.75 1.20 -9.50
N LEU A 41 4.51 0.14 -8.73
CA LEU A 41 5.25 -0.21 -7.51
C LEU A 41 6.42 -1.15 -7.86
N PRO A 42 7.53 -1.15 -7.11
CA PRO A 42 7.80 -0.39 -5.89
C PRO A 42 8.14 1.08 -6.14
N ILE A 43 8.04 1.88 -5.07
CA ILE A 43 8.42 3.30 -5.03
C ILE A 43 9.56 3.46 -4.05
N GLY A 44 10.71 3.95 -4.51
CA GLY A 44 11.85 4.30 -3.67
C GLY A 44 12.28 5.76 -3.81
N GLU A 45 13.31 6.15 -3.07
CA GLU A 45 13.86 7.51 -3.04
C GLU A 45 14.18 8.05 -4.43
N LYS A 46 14.90 7.27 -5.26
CA LYS A 46 15.26 7.67 -6.63
C LYS A 46 14.05 8.06 -7.48
N ASP A 47 12.90 7.42 -7.24
CA ASP A 47 11.69 7.62 -8.03
C ASP A 47 11.02 8.95 -7.64
N LEU A 48 11.19 9.38 -6.39
CA LEU A 48 10.72 10.65 -5.83
C LEU A 48 11.74 11.79 -6.06
N LEU A 49 13.02 11.48 -6.24
CA LEU A 49 14.00 12.50 -6.64
C LEU A 49 13.79 12.91 -8.10
N GLU A 50 13.41 11.98 -8.97
CA GLU A 50 13.25 12.22 -10.40
C GLU A 50 11.98 11.58 -10.99
N PRO A 51 10.76 12.01 -10.58
CA PRO A 51 9.51 11.39 -11.02
C PRO A 51 9.34 11.34 -12.53
N GLY A 52 9.79 12.39 -13.22
CA GLY A 52 9.72 12.48 -14.69
C GLY A 52 10.57 11.43 -15.43
N LYS A 53 11.62 10.90 -14.79
CA LYS A 53 12.41 9.80 -15.37
C LYS A 53 11.75 8.45 -15.13
N ARG A 54 11.15 8.25 -13.95
CA ARG A 54 10.48 6.99 -13.59
C ARG A 54 9.15 6.79 -14.31
N TRP A 55 8.33 7.83 -14.39
CA TRP A 55 6.98 7.80 -14.98
C TRP A 55 6.89 8.75 -16.16
N THR A 56 7.36 8.30 -17.32
CA THR A 56 7.40 9.11 -18.55
C THR A 56 6.02 9.34 -19.17
N THR A 57 5.02 8.52 -18.80
CA THR A 57 3.66 8.53 -19.34
C THR A 57 2.64 9.22 -18.41
N MET A 58 3.09 9.99 -17.43
CA MET A 58 2.23 10.69 -16.47
C MET A 58 1.15 11.55 -17.13
N GLN A 59 -0.12 11.26 -16.80
CA GLN A 59 -1.26 11.97 -17.39
C GLN A 59 -1.74 13.10 -16.46
N PRO A 60 -2.10 14.28 -16.99
CA PRO A 60 -2.79 15.28 -16.20
C PRO A 60 -4.18 14.80 -15.77
N LEU A 61 -4.61 15.20 -14.57
CA LEU A 61 -5.99 15.02 -14.15
C LEU A 61 -6.87 16.09 -14.81
N THR A 62 -8.14 15.76 -15.08
CA THR A 62 -9.14 16.79 -15.36
C THR A 62 -9.33 17.69 -14.14
N ASP A 63 -9.70 18.95 -14.33
CA ASP A 63 -9.84 19.91 -13.21
C ASP A 63 -10.84 19.45 -12.15
N THR A 64 -11.93 18.79 -12.58
CA THR A 64 -12.92 18.19 -11.68
C THR A 64 -12.30 17.10 -10.82
N LEU A 65 -11.64 16.11 -11.44
CA LEU A 65 -11.02 14.99 -10.72
C LEU A 65 -9.89 15.48 -9.81
N ARG A 66 -9.08 16.44 -10.29
CA ARG A 66 -8.03 17.09 -9.52
C ARG A 66 -8.60 17.72 -8.25
N THR A 67 -9.69 18.48 -8.36
CA THR A 67 -10.33 19.14 -7.20
C THR A 67 -10.82 18.11 -6.18
N VAL A 68 -11.49 17.05 -6.64
CA VAL A 68 -11.99 15.97 -5.77
C VAL A 68 -10.85 15.31 -5.00
N ILE A 69 -9.78 14.91 -5.69
CA ILE A 69 -8.65 14.19 -5.07
C ILE A 69 -7.87 15.10 -4.12
N LEU A 70 -7.57 16.34 -4.52
CA LEU A 70 -6.80 17.26 -3.67
C LEU A 70 -7.57 17.68 -2.42
N THR A 71 -8.89 17.82 -2.51
CA THR A 71 -9.75 18.06 -1.35
C THR A 71 -9.71 16.86 -0.39
N ALA A 72 -9.88 15.64 -0.90
CA ALA A 72 -9.80 14.42 -0.10
C ALA A 72 -8.40 14.19 0.53
N ALA A 73 -7.35 14.65 -0.14
CA ALA A 73 -5.98 14.60 0.36
C ALA A 73 -5.64 15.71 1.37
N GLY A 74 -6.54 16.68 1.60
CA GLY A 74 -6.36 17.74 2.60
C GLY A 74 -5.66 19.00 2.09
N TYR A 75 -5.53 19.18 0.78
CA TYR A 75 -4.91 20.37 0.17
C TYR A 75 -5.90 21.53 -0.08
N SER A 76 -7.10 21.46 0.48
CA SER A 76 -8.09 22.53 0.44
C SER A 76 -8.08 23.33 1.73
N ASP A 77 -8.21 24.65 1.63
CA ASP A 77 -8.44 25.50 2.80
C ASP A 77 -9.85 25.31 3.39
N SER A 78 -10.14 26.04 4.47
CA SER A 78 -11.45 26.00 5.15
C SER A 78 -12.64 26.42 4.27
N THR A 79 -12.39 27.04 3.12
CA THR A 79 -13.41 27.43 2.14
C THR A 79 -13.56 26.41 1.01
N GLY A 80 -12.78 25.32 1.03
CA GLY A 80 -12.75 24.30 -0.02
C GLY A 80 -11.88 24.69 -1.22
N LYS A 81 -11.13 25.79 -1.13
CA LYS A 81 -10.25 26.22 -2.22
C LYS A 81 -8.95 25.42 -2.16
N VAL A 82 -8.66 24.72 -3.25
CA VAL A 82 -7.42 23.96 -3.42
C VAL A 82 -6.23 24.89 -3.59
N GLN A 83 -5.12 24.57 -2.93
CA GLN A 83 -3.86 25.32 -3.04
C GLN A 83 -3.40 25.47 -4.50
N SER A 84 -3.02 26.70 -4.86
CA SER A 84 -2.40 27.00 -6.15
C SER A 84 -0.94 26.52 -6.16
N GLY A 85 -0.45 26.07 -7.33
CA GLY A 85 0.94 25.66 -7.48
C GLY A 85 1.20 24.15 -7.36
N LEU A 86 0.20 23.35 -7.00
CA LEU A 86 0.32 21.90 -6.98
C LEU A 86 0.23 21.30 -8.40
N VAL A 87 1.21 20.47 -8.73
CA VAL A 87 1.20 19.55 -9.88
C VAL A 87 0.53 18.26 -9.45
N THR A 88 -0.46 17.81 -10.21
CA THR A 88 -1.14 16.54 -9.95
C THR A 88 -1.15 15.70 -11.21
N LYS A 89 -0.74 14.45 -11.10
CA LYS A 89 -0.63 13.51 -12.22
C LYS A 89 -1.15 12.13 -11.84
N ILE A 90 -1.79 11.46 -12.80
CA ILE A 90 -2.09 10.03 -12.70
C ILE A 90 -0.82 9.30 -13.15
N LEU A 91 -0.29 8.48 -12.25
CA LEU A 91 0.79 7.53 -12.56
C LEU A 91 0.19 6.28 -13.19
N ASP A 92 -0.90 5.78 -12.61
CA ASP A 92 -1.58 4.58 -13.08
C ASP A 92 -3.06 4.55 -12.69
N ARG A 93 -3.83 3.72 -13.39
CA ARG A 93 -5.27 3.53 -13.21
C ARG A 93 -5.61 2.06 -13.42
N CYS A 94 -6.22 1.48 -12.40
CA CYS A 94 -6.50 0.05 -12.33
C CYS A 94 -7.97 -0.19 -12.01
N PRO A 95 -8.69 -1.04 -12.77
CA PRO A 95 -9.97 -1.54 -12.30
C PRO A 95 -9.76 -2.44 -11.08
N TYR A 96 -10.49 -2.22 -10.00
CA TYR A 96 -10.46 -3.09 -8.83
C TYR A 96 -11.55 -4.13 -8.95
N THR A 97 -11.16 -5.40 -9.05
CA THR A 97 -12.07 -6.54 -9.24
C THR A 97 -12.06 -7.53 -8.07
N TYR A 98 -11.32 -7.21 -7.01
CA TYR A 98 -11.24 -8.06 -5.82
C TYR A 98 -12.57 -8.05 -5.06
N GLY A 99 -12.95 -9.20 -4.48
CA GLY A 99 -14.19 -9.35 -3.71
C GLY A 99 -15.50 -9.27 -4.50
N GLY A 100 -15.45 -9.16 -5.84
CA GLY A 100 -16.66 -9.02 -6.67
C GLY A 100 -17.29 -7.62 -6.66
N SER A 101 -16.59 -6.63 -6.11
CA SER A 101 -17.03 -5.23 -6.05
C SER A 101 -16.86 -4.53 -7.41
N ASN A 102 -17.80 -4.80 -8.33
CA ASN A 102 -17.86 -4.08 -9.60
C ASN A 102 -17.96 -2.56 -9.37
N GLY A 103 -17.11 -1.79 -10.05
CA GLY A 103 -17.20 -0.33 -10.10
C GLY A 103 -16.28 0.44 -9.16
N ILE A 104 -15.33 -0.22 -8.46
CA ILE A 104 -14.22 0.50 -7.83
C ILE A 104 -13.08 0.68 -8.84
N GLU A 105 -12.58 1.90 -8.94
CA GLU A 105 -11.36 2.26 -9.65
C GLU A 105 -10.26 2.60 -8.65
N LEU A 106 -9.06 2.09 -8.88
CA LEU A 106 -7.86 2.40 -8.10
C LEU A 106 -6.95 3.31 -8.93
N LEU A 107 -6.56 4.44 -8.36
CA LEU A 107 -5.68 5.43 -8.98
C LEU A 107 -4.40 5.56 -8.16
N ILE A 108 -3.27 5.60 -8.84
CA ILE A 108 -1.99 6.01 -8.24
C ILE A 108 -1.73 7.44 -8.68
N ILE A 109 -1.71 8.37 -7.73
CA ILE A 109 -1.67 9.80 -7.99
C ILE A 109 -0.42 10.41 -7.40
N PHE A 110 0.34 11.12 -8.24
CA PHE A 110 1.40 12.02 -7.80
C PHE A 110 0.85 13.41 -7.51
N VAL A 111 1.24 13.99 -6.39
CA VAL A 111 1.01 15.38 -5.99
C VAL A 111 2.37 15.99 -5.62
N GLY A 112 2.77 17.05 -6.31
CA GLY A 112 4.02 17.77 -6.00
C GLY A 112 3.83 19.27 -5.99
N SER A 113 4.67 19.99 -5.25
CA SER A 113 4.74 21.45 -5.27
C SER A 113 5.55 21.98 -6.46
N LYS A 114 5.22 23.19 -6.94
CA LYS A 114 6.12 23.99 -7.79
C LYS A 114 6.88 24.95 -6.89
N GLY A 115 8.15 24.69 -6.63
CA GLY A 115 8.98 25.53 -5.77
C GLY A 115 10.38 24.94 -5.55
N ASP A 116 11.16 25.62 -4.71
CA ASP A 116 12.52 25.22 -4.34
C ASP A 116 12.55 24.09 -3.30
N GLU A 117 11.53 24.01 -2.45
CA GLU A 117 11.35 22.91 -1.50
C GLU A 117 10.62 21.74 -2.17
N LYS A 118 11.24 20.56 -2.13
CA LYS A 118 10.59 19.33 -2.58
C LYS A 118 9.60 18.86 -1.52
N ASP A 119 8.32 18.89 -1.90
CA ASP A 119 7.23 18.21 -1.22
C ASP A 119 6.47 17.41 -2.27
N GLU A 120 6.83 16.13 -2.37
CA GLU A 120 6.30 15.20 -3.36
C GLU A 120 5.63 14.04 -2.66
N ASN A 121 4.40 13.74 -3.07
CA ASN A 121 3.54 12.76 -2.44
C ASN A 121 2.94 11.84 -3.50
N ILE A 122 2.89 10.55 -3.20
CA ILE A 122 2.22 9.56 -4.03
C ILE A 122 1.12 8.90 -3.20
N TYR A 123 -0.12 9.10 -3.65
CA TYR A 123 -1.30 8.55 -3.03
C TYR A 123 -1.81 7.36 -3.82
N LEU A 124 -2.30 6.37 -3.08
CA LEU A 124 -3.22 5.37 -3.61
C LEU A 124 -4.64 5.84 -3.28
N VAL A 125 -5.51 5.92 -4.29
CA VAL A 125 -6.86 6.46 -4.17
C VAL A 125 -7.86 5.48 -4.76
N THR A 126 -8.87 5.09 -4.00
CA THR A 126 -10.01 4.32 -4.51
C THR A 126 -11.17 5.24 -4.82
N MET A 127 -11.84 4.99 -5.94
CA MET A 127 -13.01 5.74 -6.37
C MET A 127 -14.17 4.82 -6.73
N ARG A 128 -15.38 5.32 -6.55
CA ARG A 128 -16.62 4.72 -7.05
C ARG A 128 -17.57 5.84 -7.46
N ASP A 129 -18.17 5.70 -8.64
CA ASP A 129 -19.13 6.67 -9.19
C ASP A 129 -18.61 8.13 -9.20
N GLY A 130 -17.30 8.30 -9.42
CA GLY A 130 -16.63 9.61 -9.46
C GLY A 130 -16.32 10.24 -8.09
N ALA A 131 -16.64 9.56 -6.99
CA ALA A 131 -16.29 9.98 -5.63
C ALA A 131 -15.12 9.17 -5.08
N VAL A 132 -14.28 9.79 -4.25
CA VAL A 132 -13.20 9.11 -3.51
C VAL A 132 -13.84 8.31 -2.37
N ILE A 133 -13.54 7.01 -2.31
CA ILE A 133 -13.90 6.13 -1.19
C ILE A 133 -12.87 6.29 -0.08
N ALA A 134 -11.60 6.05 -0.41
CA ALA A 134 -10.50 6.15 0.51
C ALA A 134 -9.22 6.60 -0.21
N ARG A 135 -8.27 7.07 0.58
CA ARG A 135 -6.94 7.41 0.10
C ARG A 135 -5.91 7.10 1.17
N THR A 136 -4.72 6.69 0.75
CA THR A 136 -3.58 6.46 1.64
C THR A 136 -2.29 6.93 0.96
N LEU A 137 -1.32 7.37 1.76
CA LEU A 137 -0.05 7.94 1.30
C LEU A 137 1.02 6.84 1.29
N ILE A 138 1.44 6.42 0.09
CA ILE A 138 2.34 5.28 -0.14
C ILE A 138 3.75 5.68 -0.54
N GLY A 139 3.95 6.95 -0.91
CA GLY A 139 5.27 7.53 -1.19
C GLY A 139 5.30 9.00 -0.80
N GLN A 140 6.43 9.47 -0.26
CA GLN A 140 6.61 10.87 0.10
C GLN A 140 8.09 11.23 0.10
N LEU A 141 8.43 12.39 -0.44
CA LEU A 141 9.73 13.03 -0.27
C LEU A 141 9.49 14.46 0.16
N GLN A 142 9.92 14.78 1.38
CA GLN A 142 9.83 16.12 1.93
C GLN A 142 11.21 16.57 2.37
N THR A 143 11.67 17.70 1.85
CA THR A 143 13.00 18.25 2.16
C THR A 143 12.88 19.56 2.91
N SER A 144 13.74 19.74 3.91
CA SER A 144 13.96 20.99 4.65
C SER A 144 15.47 21.13 4.91
N CYS A 145 15.93 22.24 5.50
CA CYS A 145 17.37 22.42 5.72
C CYS A 145 17.98 21.39 6.68
N ASN A 146 17.21 20.91 7.67
CA ASN A 146 17.71 20.03 8.73
C ASN A 146 17.28 18.57 8.56
N ALA A 147 16.34 18.28 7.65
CA ALA A 147 15.85 16.94 7.46
C ALA A 147 15.31 16.69 6.06
N THR A 148 15.52 15.46 5.58
CA THR A 148 14.84 14.87 4.43
C THR A 148 14.05 13.68 4.92
N PHE A 149 12.72 13.79 4.86
CA PHE A 149 11.81 12.69 5.11
C PHE A 149 11.53 11.93 3.83
N LEU A 150 11.60 10.61 3.91
CA LEU A 150 11.35 9.69 2.82
C LEU A 150 10.33 8.63 3.26
N ARG A 151 9.31 8.42 2.43
CA ARG A 151 8.40 7.28 2.49
C ARG A 151 8.43 6.57 1.14
N GLY A 152 8.65 5.26 1.17
CA GLY A 152 8.61 4.39 -0.01
C GLY A 152 7.75 3.16 0.26
N CYS A 153 7.45 2.41 -0.79
CA CYS A 153 6.65 1.20 -0.63
C CYS A 153 7.01 0.08 -1.61
N THR A 154 6.62 -1.13 -1.22
CA THR A 154 6.73 -2.35 -2.02
C THR A 154 5.41 -3.13 -1.96
N LEU A 155 5.07 -3.82 -3.05
CA LEU A 155 3.92 -4.72 -3.08
C LEU A 155 4.38 -6.12 -2.63
N LEU A 156 3.66 -6.70 -1.67
CA LEU A 156 3.89 -8.07 -1.20
C LEU A 156 3.08 -9.07 -2.02
N ASN A 157 3.44 -10.35 -1.92
CA ASN A 157 2.83 -11.43 -2.72
C ASN A 157 1.34 -11.65 -2.41
N ASP A 158 0.88 -11.24 -1.23
CA ASP A 158 -0.52 -11.32 -0.79
C ASP A 158 -1.35 -10.10 -1.23
N GLY A 159 -0.74 -9.14 -1.94
CA GLY A 159 -1.38 -7.90 -2.37
C GLY A 159 -1.33 -6.77 -1.34
N THR A 160 -0.79 -7.02 -0.15
CA THR A 160 -0.54 -5.98 0.87
C THR A 160 0.58 -5.06 0.42
N ILE A 161 0.46 -3.76 0.68
CA ILE A 161 1.51 -2.79 0.42
C ILE A 161 2.30 -2.56 1.70
N HIS A 162 3.60 -2.82 1.66
CA HIS A 162 4.51 -2.51 2.76
C HIS A 162 5.13 -1.14 2.53
N VAL A 163 4.92 -0.23 3.47
CA VAL A 163 5.42 1.14 3.44
C VAL A 163 6.54 1.30 4.47
N GLN A 164 7.70 1.74 4.02
CA GLN A 164 8.86 2.05 4.86
C GLN A 164 9.12 3.55 4.89
N GLN A 165 9.63 4.02 6.03
CA GLN A 165 9.87 5.45 6.28
C GLN A 165 11.24 5.67 6.88
N LEU A 166 11.94 6.67 6.36
CA LEU A 166 13.26 7.09 6.78
C LEU A 166 13.27 8.61 6.97
N GLU A 167 14.09 9.07 7.89
CA GLU A 167 14.41 10.48 8.04
C GLU A 167 15.93 10.65 8.05
N HIS A 168 16.45 11.38 7.07
CA HIS A 168 17.84 11.81 7.04
C HIS A 168 17.94 13.15 7.75
N THR A 169 18.87 13.28 8.69
CA THR A 169 19.09 14.51 9.45
C THR A 169 20.40 15.18 9.03
N PHE A 170 20.36 16.51 8.97
CA PHE A 170 21.46 17.36 8.53
C PHE A 170 21.63 18.53 9.50
N ASP A 171 22.84 19.06 9.56
CA ASP A 171 23.11 20.34 10.21
C ASP A 171 23.02 21.47 9.17
N CYS A 172 22.02 22.34 9.32
CA CYS A 172 21.74 23.39 8.35
C CYS A 172 22.90 24.39 8.17
N ASP A 173 23.72 24.59 9.20
CA ASP A 173 24.77 25.60 9.17
C ASP A 173 26.02 25.08 8.43
N SER A 174 26.30 23.78 8.56
CA SER A 174 27.48 23.13 7.98
C SER A 174 27.20 22.26 6.76
N ASP A 175 25.92 22.03 6.42
CA ASP A 175 25.47 21.09 5.37
C ASP A 175 26.01 19.66 5.59
N GLU A 176 26.22 19.29 6.87
CA GLU A 176 26.78 18.00 7.25
C GLU A 176 25.66 16.99 7.54
N PHE A 177 25.71 15.83 6.88
CA PHE A 177 24.85 14.69 7.18
C PHE A 177 25.14 14.14 8.58
N LYS A 178 24.11 14.04 9.43
CA LYS A 178 24.23 13.56 10.82
C LYS A 178 23.82 12.11 11.00
N GLY A 179 22.85 11.64 10.24
CA GLY A 179 22.40 10.24 10.33
C GLY A 179 21.04 9.97 9.69
N THR A 180 20.66 8.71 9.72
CA THR A 180 19.38 8.21 9.23
C THR A 180 18.62 7.54 10.36
N ASN A 181 17.39 7.99 10.59
CA ASN A 181 16.44 7.36 11.49
C ASN A 181 15.46 6.50 10.70
N THR A 182 15.33 5.23 11.06
CA THR A 182 14.24 4.38 10.54
C THR A 182 12.99 4.60 11.37
N LEU A 183 11.93 5.08 10.72
CA LEU A 183 10.65 5.32 11.36
C LEU A 183 9.76 4.07 11.27
N PRO A 184 8.67 3.99 12.06
CA PRO A 184 7.74 2.87 11.99
C PRO A 184 7.25 2.60 10.57
N ALA A 185 7.20 1.33 10.20
CA ALA A 185 6.68 0.89 8.92
C ALA A 185 5.18 0.63 9.02
N PHE A 186 4.51 0.50 7.87
CA PHE A 186 3.07 0.25 7.79
C PHE A 186 2.78 -0.85 6.79
N LEU A 187 1.83 -1.72 7.10
CA LEU A 187 1.16 -2.56 6.11
C LEU A 187 -0.17 -1.92 5.75
N ILE A 188 -0.43 -1.85 4.45
CA ILE A 188 -1.67 -1.32 3.91
C ILE A 188 -2.37 -2.46 3.17
N GLY A 189 -3.48 -2.91 3.75
CA GLY A 189 -4.44 -3.78 3.09
C GLY A 189 -5.57 -2.96 2.47
N MET A 190 -6.09 -3.40 1.33
CA MET A 190 -7.31 -2.86 0.76
C MET A 190 -8.46 -3.84 1.00
N ARG A 191 -9.57 -3.34 1.54
CA ARG A 191 -10.78 -4.12 1.81
C ARG A 191 -11.68 -4.19 0.58
N ASP A 192 -12.59 -5.16 0.55
CA ASP A 192 -13.55 -5.36 -0.54
C ASP A 192 -14.44 -4.14 -0.83
N ASP A 193 -14.68 -3.29 0.18
CA ASP A 193 -15.45 -2.06 0.04
C ASP A 193 -14.65 -0.89 -0.56
N GLY A 194 -13.36 -1.09 -0.83
CA GLY A 194 -12.43 -0.10 -1.36
C GLY A 194 -11.76 0.76 -0.29
N THR A 195 -12.02 0.52 1.00
CA THR A 195 -11.31 1.23 2.08
C THR A 195 -9.92 0.64 2.33
N PHE A 196 -9.03 1.45 2.90
CA PHE A 196 -7.69 1.01 3.30
C PHE A 196 -7.64 0.72 4.80
N GLU A 197 -6.91 -0.32 5.15
CA GLU A 197 -6.56 -0.69 6.52
C GLU A 197 -5.05 -0.55 6.69
N GLU A 198 -4.63 0.36 7.57
CA GLU A 198 -3.23 0.60 7.89
C GLU A 198 -2.88 -0.07 9.22
N THR A 199 -1.88 -0.93 9.21
CA THR A 199 -1.34 -1.59 10.41
C THR A 199 0.08 -1.13 10.64
N LEU A 200 0.35 -0.53 11.80
CA LEU A 200 1.69 -0.14 12.21
C LEU A 200 2.53 -1.40 12.46
N ILE A 201 3.71 -1.45 11.85
CA ILE A 201 4.76 -2.41 12.18
C ILE A 201 5.80 -1.64 12.99
N GLU A 202 5.93 -1.98 14.28
CA GLU A 202 7.03 -1.44 15.07
C GLU A 202 8.36 -1.86 14.44
N THR A 203 9.22 -0.87 14.18
CA THR A 203 10.56 -1.14 13.68
C THR A 203 11.30 -1.94 14.76
N PRO A 204 11.84 -3.14 14.46
CA PRO A 204 12.74 -3.79 15.41
C PRO A 204 13.92 -2.83 15.66
N PRO A 205 14.42 -2.72 16.90
CA PRO A 205 15.59 -1.90 17.17
C PRO A 205 16.71 -2.36 16.24
N ILE A 206 17.35 -1.40 15.56
CA ILE A 206 18.59 -1.65 14.86
C ILE A 206 19.55 -2.13 15.96
N SER A 207 19.82 -3.44 16.00
CA SER A 207 20.96 -3.91 16.76
C SER A 207 22.16 -3.36 16.01
N ASP A 208 22.86 -2.40 16.61
CA ASP A 208 24.20 -2.05 16.18
C ASP A 208 24.99 -3.36 16.19
N GLY A 209 25.18 -3.94 15.00
CA GLY A 209 26.01 -5.10 14.83
C GLY A 209 27.41 -4.69 15.22
N GLU A 210 27.89 -5.23 16.34
CA GLU A 210 29.30 -5.27 16.70
C GLU A 210 30.18 -5.78 15.55
#